data_AF-A0A7V6WIY4-F1
#
_entry.id   AF-A0A7V6WIY4-F1
#
_cell.length_a   1.000
_cell.length_b   1.000
_cell.length_c   1.000
_cell.angle_alpha   90.00
_cell.angle_beta   90.00
_cell.angle_gamma   90.00
#
_symmetry.space_group_name_H-M   'P 1'
#
loop_
_entity.id
_entity.type
_entity.pdbx_description
1 polymer ?
#
loop_
_entity_poly.entity_id
_entity_poly.type
_entity_poly.pdbx_seq_one_letter_code
_entity_poly.pdbx_strand_id
1 'polypeptide(L)'
;MGVFGEIITYLTGAAPSSGFPGSEFGQAYNRRDLMVYPEEPSGTPPPKMVWTFERLDNGAKVGVAYDLMKVTPPATPERQEMSGKMARGEATPEEAADYVKYWNDRTISVFERADTLEGFFKVEKLN
;
A
#
# COMPACT_ATOMS: atom_id res chain seq x y z
N MET A 1 5.55 -2.15 10.19
CA MET A 1 5.18 -1.42 8.94
C MET A 1 5.05 -2.43 7.82
N GLY A 2 4.07 -2.24 6.94
CA GLY A 2 3.96 -3.04 5.70
C GLY A 2 4.53 -2.28 4.49
N VAL A 3 4.62 -2.95 3.34
CA VAL A 3 5.22 -2.42 2.10
C VAL A 3 4.65 -1.05 1.67
N PHE A 4 3.33 -0.85 1.79
CA PHE A 4 2.72 0.45 1.48
C PHE A 4 3.19 1.56 2.41
N GLY A 5 3.36 1.27 3.70
CA GLY A 5 3.88 2.22 4.67
C GLY A 5 5.28 2.68 4.31
N GLU A 6 6.17 1.76 3.91
CA GLU A 6 7.53 2.10 3.54
C GLU A 6 7.58 3.07 2.36
N ILE A 7 6.78 2.81 1.31
CA ILE A 7 6.70 3.69 0.14
C ILE A 7 6.07 5.04 0.49
N ILE A 8 5.00 5.06 1.30
CA ILE A 8 4.38 6.31 1.74
C ILE A 8 5.36 7.14 2.57
N THR A 9 6.09 6.53 3.51
CA THR A 9 7.13 7.21 4.29
C THR A 9 8.23 7.74 3.37
N TYR A 10 8.68 6.97 2.39
CA TYR A 10 9.69 7.41 1.41
C TYR A 10 9.23 8.64 0.61
N LEU A 11 7.98 8.66 0.14
CA LEU A 11 7.45 9.75 -0.68
C LEU A 11 7.11 11.01 0.13
N THR A 12 6.59 10.86 1.34
CA THR A 12 6.02 11.98 2.12
C THR A 12 6.95 12.45 3.23
N GLY A 13 7.91 11.62 3.63
CA GLY A 13 8.67 11.79 4.85
C GLY A 13 7.83 11.56 6.13
N ALA A 14 6.58 11.08 6.04
CA ALA A 14 5.79 10.76 7.22
C ALA A 14 6.30 9.46 7.85
N ALA A 15 7.03 9.57 8.95
CA ALA A 15 7.66 8.43 9.61
C ALA A 15 6.79 7.91 10.77
N PRO A 16 6.82 6.60 11.07
CA PRO A 16 6.19 6.06 12.26
C PRO A 16 6.94 6.54 13.52
N SER A 17 6.44 6.17 14.70
CA SER A 17 7.08 6.46 15.99
C SER A 17 8.52 5.95 16.11
N SER A 18 8.84 4.80 15.52
CA SER A 18 10.19 4.25 15.46
C SER A 18 11.05 4.83 14.33
N GLY A 19 10.51 5.78 13.55
CA GLY A 19 11.13 6.31 12.34
C GLY A 19 12.16 7.41 12.58
N PHE A 20 12.87 7.77 11.50
CA PHE A 20 13.81 8.88 11.48
C PHE A 20 13.05 10.21 11.69
N PRO A 21 13.48 11.06 12.65
CA PRO A 21 12.75 12.29 12.97
C PRO A 21 13.01 13.42 11.99
N GLY A 22 13.95 13.29 11.05
CA GLY A 22 14.40 14.42 10.24
C GLY A 22 15.54 15.18 10.90
N SER A 23 15.70 16.45 10.55
CA SER A 23 16.69 17.33 11.20
C SER A 23 16.13 17.87 12.51
N GLU A 24 16.79 17.55 13.62
CA GLU A 24 16.44 18.06 14.96
C GLU A 24 16.75 19.56 15.12
N PHE A 25 17.55 20.14 14.22
CA PHE A 25 17.83 21.56 14.18
C PHE A 25 16.60 22.32 13.66
N GLY A 26 15.76 22.78 14.59
CA GLY A 26 14.73 23.79 14.35
C GLY A 26 13.30 23.40 14.64
N GLN A 27 13.01 22.18 15.15
CA GLN A 27 11.64 21.64 15.43
C GLN A 27 10.66 21.61 14.23
N ALA A 28 10.90 22.39 13.18
CA ALA A 28 10.08 22.55 11.99
C ALA A 28 10.13 21.36 11.03
N TYR A 29 11.02 20.39 11.27
CA TYR A 29 11.25 19.25 10.38
C TYR A 29 11.03 17.90 11.05
N ASN A 30 10.35 17.85 12.20
CA ASN A 30 10.04 16.58 12.86
C ASN A 30 9.11 15.74 11.99
N ARG A 31 9.58 14.54 11.62
CA ARG A 31 8.90 13.59 10.75
C ARG A 31 8.33 12.37 11.48
N ARG A 32 8.72 12.18 12.75
CA ARG A 32 8.25 11.09 13.59
C ARG A 32 6.76 11.28 13.93
N ASP A 33 6.06 10.17 14.13
CA ASP A 33 4.64 10.12 14.50
C ASP A 33 3.67 10.71 13.45
N LEU A 34 4.14 10.96 12.22
CA LEU A 34 3.29 11.44 11.12
C LEU A 34 2.63 10.29 10.34
N MET A 35 3.11 9.05 10.50
CA MET A 35 2.46 7.85 9.99
C MET A 35 1.84 7.07 11.14
N VAL A 36 0.52 7.03 11.17
CA VAL A 36 -0.25 6.35 12.22
C VAL A 36 -1.04 5.21 11.62
N TYR A 37 -1.01 4.07 12.31
CA TYR A 37 -1.89 2.94 12.07
C TYR A 37 -2.89 2.85 13.23
N PRO A 38 -4.14 2.43 12.97
CA PRO A 38 -5.05 2.11 14.06
C PRO A 38 -4.46 0.96 14.90
N GLU A 39 -4.58 1.06 16.22
CA GLU A 39 -4.09 0.02 17.14
C GLU A 39 -4.86 -1.29 16.96
N GLU A 40 -6.16 -1.18 16.72
CA GLU A 40 -7.05 -2.30 16.43
C GLU A 40 -7.20 -2.50 14.91
N PRO A 41 -7.31 -3.76 14.44
CA PRO A 41 -7.66 -4.04 13.06
C PRO A 41 -8.94 -3.29 12.68
N SER A 42 -8.91 -2.54 11.58
CA SER A 42 -10.03 -1.70 11.14
C SER A 42 -11.31 -2.48 10.78
N GLY A 43 -11.28 -3.82 10.81
CA GLY A 43 -12.36 -4.71 10.36
C GLY A 43 -12.74 -4.52 8.88
N THR A 44 -11.98 -3.69 8.17
CA THR A 44 -12.31 -3.20 6.85
C THR A 44 -11.47 -3.98 5.85
N PRO A 45 -12.04 -4.98 5.16
CA PRO A 45 -11.25 -5.75 4.20
C PRO A 45 -10.82 -4.83 3.05
N PRO A 46 -9.65 -5.04 2.45
CA PRO A 46 -9.40 -4.52 1.11
C PRO A 46 -10.56 -4.96 0.20
N PRO A 47 -11.19 -4.06 -0.59
CA PRO A 47 -10.70 -2.76 -1.07
C PRO A 47 -11.11 -1.52 -0.27
N LYS A 48 -11.77 -1.69 0.89
CA LYS A 48 -12.41 -0.57 1.60
C LYS A 48 -11.47 0.25 2.48
N MET A 49 -10.18 -0.10 2.52
CA MET A 49 -9.20 0.67 3.28
C MET A 49 -8.92 2.01 2.60
N VAL A 50 -8.85 3.07 3.41
CA VAL A 50 -8.56 4.44 2.97
C VAL A 50 -7.27 4.90 3.64
N TRP A 51 -6.32 5.38 2.85
CA TRP A 51 -5.15 6.12 3.35
C TRP A 51 -5.48 7.60 3.39
N THR A 52 -5.32 8.20 4.57
CA THR A 52 -5.51 9.65 4.74
C THR A 52 -4.17 10.35 4.66
N PHE A 53 -4.09 11.36 3.80
CA PHE A 53 -2.95 12.26 3.69
C PHE A 53 -3.38 13.64 4.14
N GLU A 54 -2.64 14.21 5.09
CA GLU A 54 -2.91 15.53 5.67
C GLU A 54 -1.71 16.45 5.49
N ARG A 55 -1.99 17.66 5.01
CA ARG A 55 -1.00 18.74 4.95
C ARG A 55 -0.80 19.34 6.33
N LEU A 56 0.44 19.39 6.79
CA LEU A 56 0.78 19.97 8.10
C LEU A 56 0.65 21.50 8.16
N ASP A 57 0.75 22.19 7.02
CA ASP A 57 0.75 23.65 6.96
C ASP A 57 -0.65 24.27 6.98
N ASN A 58 -1.66 23.54 6.49
CA ASN A 58 -3.03 24.05 6.38
C ASN A 58 -4.14 23.06 6.74
N GLY A 59 -3.79 21.85 7.18
CA GLY A 59 -4.75 20.83 7.58
C GLY A 59 -5.60 20.27 6.45
N ALA A 60 -5.32 20.57 5.18
CA ALA A 60 -6.07 20.00 4.06
C ALA A 60 -5.83 18.49 3.97
N LYS A 61 -6.91 17.72 3.85
CA LYS A 61 -6.88 16.26 3.87
C LYS A 61 -7.46 15.66 2.59
N VAL A 62 -6.88 14.55 2.17
CA VAL A 62 -7.44 13.67 1.15
C VAL A 62 -7.44 12.22 1.64
N GLY A 63 -8.50 11.50 1.31
CA GLY A 63 -8.60 10.05 1.45
C GLY A 63 -8.33 9.39 0.12
N VAL A 64 -7.46 8.39 0.11
CA VAL A 64 -7.15 7.59 -1.08
C VAL A 64 -7.61 6.16 -0.82
N ALA A 65 -8.49 5.64 -1.69
CA ALA A 65 -8.90 4.23 -1.67
C ALA A 65 -8.35 3.51 -2.91
N TYR A 66 -7.96 2.25 -2.74
CA TYR A 66 -7.41 1.39 -3.80
C TYR A 66 -8.22 0.09 -3.90
N ASP A 67 -8.85 -0.13 -5.06
CA ASP A 67 -9.67 -1.30 -5.29
C ASP A 67 -8.86 -2.52 -5.78
N LEU A 68 -8.34 -3.29 -4.81
CA LEU A 68 -7.59 -4.51 -5.08
C LEU A 68 -8.37 -5.57 -5.87
N MET A 69 -9.71 -5.54 -5.87
CA MET A 69 -10.54 -6.50 -6.62
C MET A 69 -10.48 -6.26 -8.13
N LYS A 70 -10.04 -5.07 -8.55
CA LYS A 70 -9.88 -4.71 -9.97
C LYS A 70 -8.52 -5.06 -10.56
N VAL A 71 -7.57 -5.53 -9.73
CA VAL A 71 -6.25 -6.00 -10.18
C VAL A 71 -6.40 -7.28 -10.98
N THR A 72 -5.73 -7.34 -12.13
CA THR A 72 -5.80 -8.47 -13.06
C THR A 72 -4.40 -9.01 -13.34
N PRO A 73 -4.16 -10.33 -13.36
CA PRO A 73 -5.13 -11.41 -13.14
C PRO A 73 -5.67 -11.49 -11.70
N PRO A 74 -6.89 -12.02 -11.50
CA PRO A 74 -7.55 -12.03 -10.19
C PRO A 74 -6.81 -12.90 -9.16
N ALA A 75 -7.02 -12.61 -7.87
CA ALA A 75 -6.52 -13.42 -6.75
C ALA A 75 -7.44 -14.63 -6.52
N THR A 76 -7.18 -15.74 -7.19
CA THR A 76 -7.95 -16.99 -6.98
C THR A 76 -7.44 -17.74 -5.75
N PRO A 77 -8.24 -18.63 -5.12
CA PRO A 77 -7.80 -19.47 -4.01
C PRO A 77 -6.53 -20.27 -4.32
N GLU A 78 -6.42 -20.82 -5.53
CA GLU A 78 -5.24 -21.57 -5.97
C GLU A 78 -4.00 -20.67 -6.03
N ARG A 79 -4.17 -19.43 -6.49
CA ARG A 79 -3.08 -18.44 -6.50
C ARG A 79 -2.68 -18.00 -5.09
N GLN A 80 -3.63 -17.95 -4.15
CA GLN A 80 -3.33 -17.67 -2.74
C GLN A 80 -2.58 -18.84 -2.09
N GLU A 81 -2.99 -20.09 -2.36
CA GLU A 81 -2.28 -21.28 -1.90
C GLU A 81 -0.86 -21.32 -2.46
N MET A 82 -0.71 -21.04 -3.75
CA MET A 82 0.60 -20.96 -4.41
C MET A 82 1.49 -19.86 -3.81
N SER A 83 0.91 -18.71 -3.42
CA SER A 83 1.63 -17.66 -2.68
C SER A 83 2.21 -18.20 -1.38
N GLY A 84 1.43 -19.00 -0.64
CA GLY A 84 1.88 -19.64 0.59
C GLY A 84 3.00 -20.66 0.34
N LYS A 85 2.86 -21.46 -0.72
CA LYS A 85 3.88 -22.43 -1.15
C LYS A 85 5.20 -21.75 -1.52
N MET A 86 5.13 -20.64 -2.25
CA MET A 86 6.29 -19.78 -2.58
C MET A 86 6.96 -19.23 -1.32
N ALA A 87 6.18 -18.70 -0.37
CA ALA A 87 6.70 -18.12 0.87
C ALA A 87 7.43 -19.16 1.75
N ARG A 88 7.02 -20.43 1.70
CA ARG A 88 7.68 -21.53 2.41
C ARG A 88 8.86 -22.14 1.64
N GLY A 89 9.11 -21.73 0.40
CA GLY A 89 10.16 -22.31 -0.44
C GLY A 89 9.87 -23.73 -0.92
N GLU A 90 8.60 -24.13 -0.99
CA GLU A 90 8.15 -25.48 -1.34
C GLU A 90 7.79 -25.63 -2.83
N ALA A 91 7.84 -24.54 -3.59
CA ALA A 91 7.50 -24.52 -5.01
C ALA A 91 8.58 -25.21 -5.85
N THR A 92 8.18 -25.99 -6.86
CA THR A 92 9.12 -26.43 -7.89
C THR A 92 9.57 -25.24 -8.74
N PRO A 93 10.70 -25.33 -9.47
CA PRO A 93 11.15 -24.26 -10.36
C PRO A 93 10.08 -23.82 -11.38
N GLU A 94 9.30 -24.76 -11.91
CA GLU A 94 8.23 -24.51 -12.88
C GLU A 94 7.05 -23.76 -12.23
N GLU A 95 6.62 -24.20 -11.05
CA GLU A 95 5.56 -23.54 -10.28
C GLU A 95 5.97 -22.11 -9.88
N ALA A 96 7.24 -21.93 -9.49
CA ALA A 96 7.78 -20.64 -9.15
C ALA A 96 7.80 -19.70 -10.35
N ALA A 97 8.24 -20.19 -11.53
CA ALA A 97 8.26 -19.40 -12.75
C ALA A 97 6.85 -18.95 -13.17
N ASP A 98 5.85 -19.84 -13.11
CA ASP A 98 4.46 -19.49 -13.40
C ASP A 98 3.91 -18.46 -12.39
N TYR A 99 4.18 -18.66 -11.09
CA TYR A 99 3.72 -17.73 -10.07
C TYR A 99 4.37 -16.35 -10.19
N VAL A 100 5.67 -16.29 -10.49
CA VAL A 100 6.39 -15.02 -10.73
C VAL A 100 5.80 -14.28 -11.93
N LYS A 101 5.50 -15.00 -13.02
CA LYS A 101 4.83 -14.40 -14.17
C LYS A 101 3.46 -13.83 -13.77
N TYR A 102 2.63 -14.65 -13.11
CA TYR A 102 1.32 -14.22 -12.61
C TYR A 102 1.41 -12.98 -11.72
N TRP A 103 2.37 -12.95 -10.79
CA TRP A 103 2.57 -11.83 -9.88
C TRP A 103 2.98 -10.56 -10.62
N ASN A 104 3.94 -10.68 -11.55
CA ASN A 104 4.40 -9.55 -12.34
C ASN A 104 3.30 -9.02 -13.28
N ASP A 105 2.51 -9.91 -13.91
CA ASP A 105 1.36 -9.50 -14.73
C ASP A 105 0.35 -8.68 -13.89
N ARG A 106 0.14 -9.04 -12.62
CA ARG A 106 -0.70 -8.24 -11.70
C ARG A 106 -0.12 -6.86 -11.50
N THR A 107 1.16 -6.75 -11.20
CA THR A 107 1.84 -5.47 -10.97
C THR A 107 1.79 -4.59 -12.23
N ILE A 108 2.08 -5.16 -13.40
CA ILE A 108 1.98 -4.47 -14.68
C ILE A 108 0.56 -3.94 -14.88
N SER A 109 -0.48 -4.74 -14.59
CA SER A 109 -1.86 -4.28 -14.71
C SER A 109 -2.17 -3.08 -13.82
N VAL A 110 -1.56 -2.99 -12.63
CA VAL A 110 -1.74 -1.83 -11.76
C VAL A 110 -1.15 -0.60 -12.42
N PHE A 111 0.09 -0.71 -12.90
CA PHE A 111 0.82 0.39 -13.53
C PHE A 111 0.13 0.91 -14.79
N GLU A 112 -0.29 0.02 -15.68
CA GLU A 112 -0.92 0.39 -16.96
C GLU A 112 -2.33 0.98 -16.79
N ARG A 113 -3.00 0.66 -15.69
CA ARG A 113 -4.43 0.96 -15.49
C ARG A 113 -4.70 1.97 -14.37
N ALA A 114 -3.68 2.40 -13.63
CA ALA A 114 -3.81 3.28 -12.47
C ALA A 114 -4.62 4.55 -12.78
N ASP A 115 -4.36 5.16 -13.93
CA ASP A 115 -4.99 6.43 -14.34
C ASP A 115 -6.17 6.25 -15.31
N THR A 116 -6.37 5.05 -15.87
CA THR A 116 -7.35 4.79 -16.93
C THR A 116 -8.53 3.95 -16.47
N LEU A 117 -8.39 3.19 -15.38
CA LEU A 117 -9.47 2.37 -14.84
C LEU A 117 -10.28 3.15 -13.81
N GLU A 118 -11.52 3.47 -14.17
CA GLU A 118 -12.43 4.20 -13.30
C GLU A 118 -12.60 3.52 -11.93
N GLY A 119 -12.40 4.32 -10.89
CA GLY A 119 -12.55 3.89 -9.50
C GLY A 119 -11.55 2.81 -9.07
N PHE A 120 -10.41 2.69 -9.76
CA PHE A 120 -9.31 1.82 -9.32
C PHE A 120 -8.55 2.46 -8.17
N PHE A 121 -8.16 3.72 -8.35
CA PHE A 121 -7.81 4.63 -7.28
C PHE A 121 -8.91 5.68 -7.18
N LYS A 122 -9.37 5.96 -5.96
CA LYS A 122 -10.31 7.04 -5.68
C LYS A 122 -9.65 8.01 -4.72
N VAL A 123 -9.68 9.30 -5.06
CA VAL A 123 -9.15 10.36 -4.22
C VAL A 123 -10.31 11.28 -3.87
N GLU A 124 -10.56 11.46 -2.58
CA GLU A 124 -11.66 12.27 -2.07
C GLU A 124 -11.11 13.30 -1.09
N LYS A 125 -11.58 14.54 -1.19
CA LYS A 125 -11.26 15.57 -0.20
C LYS A 125 -11.98 15.23 1.10
N LEU A 126 -11.25 15.25 2.21
CA LEU A 126 -11.82 15.09 3.54
C LEU A 126 -12.00 16.45 4.20
N ASN A 127 -13.06 16.59 4.99
CA ASN A 127 -13.38 17.81 5.74
C ASN A 127 -12.65 17.84 7.08
#